data_AF-A0A3C0A856-F1
#
_entry.id   AF-A0A3C0A856-F1
#
_cell.length_a   1.000
_cell.length_b   1.000
_cell.length_c   1.000
_cell.angle_alpha   90.00
_cell.angle_beta   90.00
_cell.angle_gamma   90.00
#
_symmetry.space_group_name_H-M   'P 1'
#
loop_
_entity.id
_entity.type
_entity.pdbx_description
1 polymer ?
#
loop_
_entity_poly.entity_id
_entity_poly.type
_entity_poly.pdbx_seq_one_letter_code
_entity_poly.pdbx_strand_id
1 'polypeptide(L)'
;MKVTYNTYTTKQTKAAPLAVFRVLFGFMMLASIIRFWANGWIQTLYIEPTFAFSYYGFDWLPLLGNYTYLLFFICGLAAFSIAIGYQYRIA
;
A
#
# COMPACT_ATOMS: atom_id res chain seq x y z
N MET A 1 42.25 20.39 15.76
CA MET A 1 41.69 20.33 14.40
C MET A 1 40.18 20.07 14.52
N LYS A 2 39.32 21.10 14.36
CA LYS A 2 37.86 20.96 14.51
C LYS A 2 37.27 20.49 13.18
N VAL A 3 36.91 19.20 13.10
CA VAL A 3 36.24 18.65 11.91
C VAL A 3 34.79 19.12 11.93
N THR A 4 34.41 19.93 10.94
CA THR A 4 33.07 20.52 10.84
C THR A 4 32.21 19.62 9.95
N TYR A 5 31.35 18.79 10.55
CA TYR A 5 30.47 17.83 9.85
C TYR A 5 29.11 18.43 9.42
N ASN A 6 28.97 19.75 9.35
CA ASN A 6 27.65 20.40 9.42
C ASN A 6 26.89 20.58 8.09
N THR A 7 27.43 20.07 6.97
CA THR A 7 26.89 20.36 5.63
C THR A 7 25.73 19.45 5.23
N TYR A 8 25.60 18.25 5.83
CA TYR A 8 24.56 17.29 5.47
C TYR A 8 23.19 17.63 6.09
N THR A 9 23.16 18.24 7.26
CA THR A 9 21.93 18.54 8.03
C THR A 9 21.15 19.72 7.47
N THR A 10 21.80 20.65 6.76
CA THR A 10 21.20 21.92 6.29
C THR A 10 20.75 21.90 4.82
N LYS A 11 20.93 20.78 4.11
CA LYS A 11 20.63 20.69 2.68
C LYS A 11 19.11 20.61 2.43
N GLN A 12 18.51 21.75 2.07
CA GLN A 12 17.12 21.82 1.64
C GLN A 12 16.94 21.05 0.31
N THR A 13 16.22 19.93 0.37
CA THR A 13 15.93 19.10 -0.81
C THR A 13 14.49 19.36 -1.25
N LYS A 14 14.28 19.54 -2.55
CA LYS A 14 12.95 19.78 -3.13
C LYS A 14 12.05 18.58 -2.81
N ALA A 15 10.95 18.81 -2.08
CA ALA A 15 9.96 17.78 -1.74
C ALA A 15 8.99 17.45 -2.90
N ALA A 16 9.00 18.25 -3.98
CA ALA A 16 8.10 18.10 -5.12
C ALA A 16 8.16 16.73 -5.83
N PRO A 17 9.34 16.11 -6.09
CA PRO A 17 9.40 14.81 -6.77
C PRO A 17 8.81 13.69 -5.91
N LEU A 18 9.07 13.75 -4.61
CA LEU A 18 8.54 12.80 -3.64
C LEU A 18 7.02 12.92 -3.52
N ALA A 19 6.49 14.12 -3.73
CA ALA A 19 5.06 14.37 -3.70
C ALA A 19 4.32 13.72 -4.88
N VAL A 20 4.85 13.98 -6.08
CA VAL A 20 4.34 13.43 -7.35
C VAL A 20 4.40 11.89 -7.35
N PHE A 21 5.49 11.31 -6.82
CA PHE A 21 5.62 9.87 -6.69
C PHE A 21 4.49 9.25 -5.86
N ARG A 22 4.15 9.83 -4.70
CA ARG A 22 3.09 9.31 -3.82
C ARG A 22 1.72 9.31 -4.48
N VAL A 23 1.39 10.38 -5.19
CA VAL A 23 0.08 10.51 -5.87
C VAL A 23 -0.02 9.50 -7.01
N LEU A 24 1.00 9.41 -7.86
CA LEU A 24 1.05 8.44 -8.96
C LEU A 24 0.99 6.99 -8.45
N PHE A 25 1.78 6.69 -7.41
CA PHE A 25 1.80 5.36 -6.81
C PHE A 25 0.45 5.00 -6.17
N GLY A 26 -0.16 5.92 -5.42
CA GLY A 26 -1.49 5.73 -4.82
C GLY A 26 -2.56 5.47 -5.88
N PHE A 27 -2.57 6.26 -6.97
CA PHE A 27 -3.51 6.07 -8.06
C PHE A 27 -3.31 4.73 -8.78
N MET A 28 -2.06 4.35 -9.04
CA MET A 28 -1.71 3.06 -9.64
C MET A 28 -2.18 1.88 -8.77
N MET A 29 -1.98 1.96 -7.45
CA MET A 29 -2.46 0.92 -6.53
C MET A 29 -3.98 0.85 -6.51
N LEU A 30 -4.67 1.99 -6.45
CA LEU A 30 -6.12 2.03 -6.42
C LEU A 30 -6.74 1.48 -7.71
N ALA A 31 -6.18 1.83 -8.87
CA ALA A 31 -6.58 1.27 -10.16
C ALA A 31 -6.36 -0.26 -10.19
N SER A 32 -5.26 -0.76 -9.63
CA SER A 32 -5.00 -2.19 -9.51
C SER A 32 -6.06 -2.89 -8.65
N ILE A 33 -6.41 -2.33 -7.50
CA ILE A 33 -7.42 -2.88 -6.59
C ILE A 33 -8.81 -2.92 -7.27
N ILE A 34 -9.22 -1.84 -7.93
CA ILE A 34 -10.49 -1.81 -8.68
C ILE A 34 -10.49 -2.87 -9.78
N ARG A 35 -9.39 -3.01 -10.53
CA ARG A 35 -9.25 -4.03 -11.58
C ARG A 35 -9.35 -5.45 -11.02
N PHE A 36 -8.70 -5.71 -9.88
CA PHE A 36 -8.79 -6.99 -9.17
C PHE A 36 -10.22 -7.31 -8.78
N TRP A 37 -10.98 -6.29 -8.34
CA TRP A 37 -12.38 -6.46 -7.95
C TRP A 37 -13.29 -6.71 -9.15
N ALA A 38 -13.12 -5.92 -10.22
CA ALA A 38 -13.91 -6.04 -11.45
C ALA A 38 -13.73 -7.40 -12.15
N ASN A 39 -12.52 -7.97 -12.09
CA ASN A 39 -12.25 -9.29 -12.66
C ASN A 39 -12.66 -10.46 -11.75
N GLY A 40 -13.21 -10.20 -10.56
CA GLY A 40 -13.59 -11.25 -9.61
C GLY A 40 -12.40 -12.05 -9.03
N TRP A 41 -11.18 -11.56 -9.18
CA TRP A 41 -9.95 -12.25 -8.75
C TRP A 41 -9.87 -12.47 -7.24
N ILE A 42 -10.60 -11.68 -6.45
CA ILE A 42 -10.68 -11.86 -5.01
C ILE A 42 -11.30 -13.23 -4.68
N GLN A 43 -12.36 -13.63 -5.38
CA GLN A 43 -13.01 -14.90 -5.10
C GLN A 43 -12.13 -16.08 -5.57
N THR A 44 -11.66 -16.02 -6.81
CA THR A 44 -10.96 -17.15 -7.42
C THR A 44 -9.55 -17.38 -6.88
N LEU A 45 -8.81 -16.32 -6.50
CA LEU A 45 -7.46 -16.48 -5.95
C LEU A 45 -7.43 -16.62 -4.42
N TYR A 46 -8.36 -16.01 -3.69
CA TYR A 46 -8.29 -15.93 -2.23
C TYR A 46 -9.39 -16.67 -1.47
N ILE A 47 -10.58 -16.85 -2.05
CA ILE A 47 -11.72 -17.52 -1.37
C ILE A 47 -11.85 -18.98 -1.77
N GLU A 48 -11.65 -19.29 -3.05
CA GLU A 48 -11.71 -20.66 -3.58
C GLU A 48 -10.41 -21.48 -3.58
N PRO A 49 -9.23 -21.05 -3.06
CA PRO A 49 -8.04 -21.87 -3.20
C PRO A 49 -8.21 -23.18 -2.44
N THR A 50 -8.34 -24.26 -3.19
CA THR A 50 -8.49 -25.64 -2.70
C THR A 50 -7.23 -26.16 -1.99
N PHE A 51 -6.09 -25.48 -2.18
CA PHE A 51 -4.82 -25.74 -1.51
C PHE A 51 -4.17 -24.44 -1.06
N ALA A 52 -4.45 -23.99 0.16
CA ALA A 52 -3.61 -23.01 0.84
C ALA A 52 -2.38 -23.74 1.37
N PHE A 53 -1.21 -23.54 0.76
CA PHE A 53 0.06 -23.99 1.32
C PHE A 53 0.34 -23.18 2.58
N SER A 54 -0.17 -23.67 3.71
CA SER A 54 0.20 -23.18 5.02
C SER A 54 1.71 -23.39 5.17
N TYR A 55 2.45 -22.28 5.22
CA TYR A 55 3.88 -22.32 5.48
C TYR A 55 4.07 -22.82 6.91
N TYR A 56 5.10 -23.63 7.19
CA TYR A 56 5.32 -24.18 8.52
C TYR A 56 5.39 -23.05 9.57
N GLY A 57 4.40 -22.98 10.47
CA GLY A 57 4.22 -21.88 11.44
C GLY A 57 3.11 -20.86 11.12
N PHE A 58 2.42 -21.00 9.98
CA PHE A 58 1.27 -20.18 9.56
C PHE A 58 -0.07 -20.93 9.60
N ASP A 59 -0.11 -22.13 10.20
CA ASP A 59 -1.33 -22.96 10.33
C ASP A 59 -2.47 -22.31 11.13
N TRP A 60 -2.17 -21.24 11.87
CA TRP A 60 -3.14 -20.49 12.67
C TRP A 60 -3.89 -19.43 11.89
N LEU A 61 -3.55 -19.18 10.61
CA LEU A 61 -4.23 -18.18 9.78
C LEU A 61 -5.38 -18.86 9.02
N PRO A 62 -6.65 -18.73 9.47
CA PRO A 62 -7.77 -19.33 8.75
C PRO A 62 -7.94 -18.65 7.38
N LEU A 63 -8.41 -19.39 6.38
CA LEU A 63 -8.83 -18.78 5.12
C LEU A 63 -9.94 -17.77 5.43
N LEU A 64 -9.62 -16.48 5.29
CA LEU A 64 -10.51 -15.39 5.70
C LEU A 64 -11.83 -15.35 4.90
N GLY A 65 -12.01 -16.19 3.87
CA GLY A 65 -13.27 -16.32 3.13
C GLY A 65 -13.83 -14.95 2.75
N ASN A 66 -15.08 -14.67 3.12
CA ASN A 66 -15.75 -13.40 2.85
C ASN A 66 -15.09 -12.17 3.52
N TYR A 67 -14.31 -12.34 4.59
CA TYR A 67 -13.57 -11.22 5.21
C TYR A 67 -12.45 -10.68 4.30
N THR A 68 -12.04 -11.43 3.28
CA THR A 68 -11.09 -10.97 2.26
C THR A 68 -11.61 -9.75 1.50
N TYR A 69 -12.92 -9.67 1.25
CA TYR A 69 -13.53 -8.49 0.64
C TYR A 69 -13.39 -7.24 1.51
N LEU A 70 -13.59 -7.40 2.83
CA LEU A 70 -13.40 -6.32 3.78
C LEU A 70 -11.94 -5.84 3.80
N LEU A 71 -10.99 -6.78 3.75
CA LEU A 71 -9.56 -6.46 3.70
C LEU A 71 -9.20 -5.67 2.43
N PHE A 72 -9.68 -6.12 1.26
CA PHE A 72 -9.48 -5.39 0.01
C PHE A 72 -10.12 -4.00 0.02
N PHE A 73 -11.27 -3.83 0.67
CA PHE A 73 -11.90 -2.53 0.88
C PHE A 73 -11.01 -1.59 1.72
N ILE A 74 -10.45 -2.08 2.82
CA ILE A 74 -9.52 -1.32 3.67
C ILE A 74 -8.25 -0.96 2.88
N CYS A 75 -7.69 -1.89 2.10
CA CYS A 75 -6.56 -1.63 1.22
C CYS A 75 -6.89 -0.56 0.16
N GLY A 76 -8.09 -0.61 -0.43
CA GLY A 76 -8.55 0.41 -1.37
C GLY A 76 -8.65 1.80 -0.73
N LEU A 77 -9.21 1.87 0.48
CA LEU A 77 -9.32 3.11 1.25
C LEU A 77 -7.94 3.67 1.64
N ALA A 78 -7.00 2.80 2.01
CA ALA A 78 -5.61 3.19 2.27
C ALA A 78 -4.93 3.71 1.00
N ALA A 79 -5.08 3.03 -0.14
CA ALA A 79 -4.53 3.48 -1.43
C ALA A 79 -5.13 4.83 -1.85
N PHE A 80 -6.43 5.04 -1.61
CA PHE A 80 -7.11 6.31 -1.87
C PHE A 80 -6.55 7.45 -1.00
N SER A 81 -6.31 7.17 0.28
CA SER A 81 -5.72 8.14 1.20
C SER A 81 -4.29 8.54 0.79
N ILE A 82 -3.52 7.58 0.25
CA ILE A 82 -2.20 7.82 -0.32
C ILE A 82 -2.31 8.65 -1.62
N ALA A 83 -3.27 8.33 -2.49
CA ALA A 83 -3.49 9.03 -3.76
C ALA A 83 -3.88 10.50 -3.56
N ILE A 84 -4.77 10.78 -2.59
CA ILE A 84 -5.16 12.15 -2.22
C ILE A 84 -3.97 12.94 -1.68
N GLY A 85 -2.96 12.26 -1.13
CA GLY A 85 -1.79 12.94 -0.58
C GLY A 85 -2.19 13.89 0.56
N TYR A 86 -2.99 13.40 1.51
CA TYR A 86 -3.66 14.18 2.57
C TYR A 86 -2.72 14.98 3.52
N GLN A 87 -1.43 15.11 3.23
CA GLN A 87 -0.44 15.79 4.06
C GLN A 87 0.66 16.44 3.19
N TYR A 88 0.35 17.44 2.37
CA TYR A 88 1.38 18.40 1.91
C TYR A 88 1.31 19.77 2.58
N ARG A 89 0.27 20.04 3.37
CA ARG A 89 -0.02 21.38 3.90
C ARG A 89 -0.20 21.46 5.41
N ILE A 90 -0.25 20.33 6.12
CA ILE A 90 -0.29 20.31 7.59
C ILE A 90 1.04 19.75 8.11
N ALA A 91 2.14 20.38 7.72
CA ALA A 91 3.47 20.20 8.30
C ALA A 91 4.28 21.47 8.02
#